data_AF-A0AAW5KK53-F1
#
_entry.id   AF-A0AAW5KK53-F1
#
_cell.length_a   1.000
_cell.length_b   1.000
_cell.length_c   1.000
_cell.angle_alpha   90.00
_cell.angle_beta   90.00
_cell.angle_gamma   90.00
#
_symmetry.space_group_name_H-M   'P 1'
#
loop_
_entity.id
_entity.type
_entity.pdbx_description
1 polymer ?
#
loop_
_entity_poly.entity_id
_entity_poly.type
_entity_poly.pdbx_seq_one_letter_code
_entity_poly.pdbx_strand_id
1 'polypeptide(L)' 'MRRNGGKIKSDMSGKELVPATQSKLNVTPDPLEVQIDHIKPRSSGESNSYSNAQVLSREENIFKSNK' A
#
# COMPACT_ATOMS: atom_id res chain seq x y z
N MET A 1 -17.77 6.93 13.66
CA MET A 1 -16.49 7.68 13.59
C MET A 1 -15.85 7.42 12.23
N ARG A 2 -15.40 8.46 11.51
CA ARG A 2 -14.59 8.28 10.29
C ARG A 2 -13.23 7.73 10.70
N ARG A 3 -12.86 6.53 10.23
CA ARG A 3 -11.51 6.00 10.44
C ARG A 3 -10.51 6.99 9.82
N ASN A 4 -9.43 7.27 10.54
CA ASN A 4 -8.35 8.18 10.12
C ASN A 4 -8.79 9.60 9.74
N GLY A 5 -9.96 10.08 10.19
CA GLY A 5 -10.46 11.42 9.84
C GLY A 5 -10.78 11.60 8.35
N GLY A 6 -10.97 10.50 7.61
CA GLY A 6 -11.18 10.54 6.15
C GLY A 6 -9.89 10.53 5.32
N LYS A 7 -8.75 10.33 5.96
CA LYS A 7 -7.43 10.26 5.32
C LYS A 7 -6.99 8.83 5.13
N ILE A 8 -6.23 8.57 4.07
CA ILE A 8 -5.57 7.28 3.87
C ILE A 8 -4.26 7.31 4.66
N LYS A 9 -3.99 6.26 5.44
CA LYS A 9 -2.74 6.14 6.20
C LYS A 9 -2.07 4.80 5.91
N SER A 10 -0.75 4.80 5.87
CA SER A 10 0.06 3.58 5.79
C SER A 10 -0.10 2.75 7.06
N ASP A 11 -0.32 1.45 6.91
CA ASP A 11 -0.36 0.49 8.01
C ASP A 11 1.05 0.22 8.57
N MET A 12 2.11 0.53 7.81
CA MET A 12 3.50 0.33 8.23
C MET A 12 4.04 1.51 9.06
N SER A 13 3.87 2.74 8.57
CA SER A 13 4.44 3.94 9.23
C SER A 13 3.40 4.88 9.85
N GLY A 14 2.12 4.69 9.55
CA GLY A 14 1.05 5.62 9.96
C GLY A 14 1.02 6.95 9.19
N LYS A 15 1.92 7.13 8.20
CA LYS A 15 1.98 8.33 7.35
C LYS A 15 0.70 8.49 6.53
N GLU A 16 0.31 9.73 6.27
CA GLU A 16 -0.80 10.03 5.36
C GLU A 16 -0.38 9.80 3.91
N LEU A 17 -1.25 9.15 3.13
CA LEU A 17 -1.02 8.74 1.76
C LEU A 17 -1.92 9.51 0.80
N VAL A 18 -1.48 9.62 -0.46
CA VAL A 18 -2.28 10.21 -1.53
C VAL A 18 -3.07 9.15 -2.30
N PRO A 19 -4.26 9.48 -2.83
CA PRO A 19 -5.04 8.56 -3.65
C PRO A 19 -4.26 8.05 -4.86
N ALA A 20 -4.51 6.79 -5.23
CA ALA A 20 -3.94 6.21 -6.43
C ALA A 20 -4.44 6.92 -7.70
N THR A 21 -3.50 7.14 -8.61
CA THR A 21 -3.68 7.73 -9.92
C THR A 21 -3.55 6.64 -10.98
N GLN A 22 -4.20 6.83 -12.12
CA GLN A 22 -4.08 5.91 -13.24
C GLN A 22 -2.64 5.92 -13.77
N SER A 23 -2.04 4.74 -13.93
CA SER A 23 -0.72 4.59 -14.53
C SER A 23 -0.70 5.15 -15.95
N LYS A 24 0.34 5.95 -16.25
CA LYS A 24 0.59 6.53 -17.57
C LYS A 24 2.01 6.21 -18.01
N LEU A 25 2.16 5.86 -19.28
CA LEU A 25 3.48 5.59 -19.87
C LEU A 25 4.39 6.81 -19.70
N ASN A 26 5.64 6.58 -19.29
CA ASN A 26 6.66 7.61 -19.04
C ASN A 26 6.34 8.63 -17.93
N VAL A 27 5.40 8.32 -17.03
CA VAL A 27 5.14 9.13 -15.83
C VAL A 27 5.55 8.32 -14.60
N THR A 28 6.45 8.88 -13.79
CA THR A 28 6.80 8.34 -12.48
C THR A 28 5.69 8.73 -11.49
N PRO A 29 4.97 7.76 -10.90
CA PRO A 29 3.92 8.06 -9.93
C PRO A 29 4.48 8.54 -8.59
N ASP A 30 3.63 9.17 -7.79
CA ASP A 30 4.00 9.72 -6.49
C ASP A 30 4.51 8.61 -5.54
N PRO A 31 5.65 8.79 -4.84
CA PRO A 31 6.14 7.83 -3.85
C PRO A 31 5.15 7.56 -2.69
N LEU A 32 4.29 8.52 -2.35
CA LEU A 32 3.27 8.42 -1.29
C LEU A 32 1.92 7.91 -1.81
N GLU A 33 1.84 7.54 -3.08
CA GLU A 33 0.65 6.94 -3.66
C GLU A 33 0.28 5.64 -2.92
N VAL A 34 -0.99 5.52 -2.56
CA VAL A 34 -1.50 4.34 -1.87
C VAL A 34 -1.40 3.09 -2.75
N GLN A 35 -0.86 2.03 -2.17
CA GLN A 35 -0.83 0.69 -2.74
C GLN A 35 -1.40 -0.31 -1.73
N ILE A 36 -2.11 -1.32 -2.25
CA ILE A 36 -2.59 -2.45 -1.45
C ILE A 36 -1.66 -3.62 -1.74
N ASP A 37 -0.97 -4.10 -0.71
CA ASP A 37 -0.06 -5.24 -0.80
C ASP A 37 -0.43 -6.32 0.23
N HIS A 38 0.16 -7.50 0.11
CA HIS A 38 0.02 -8.53 1.10
C HIS A 38 0.94 -8.27 2.31
N ILE A 39 0.45 -8.51 3.53
CA ILE A 39 1.29 -8.49 4.75
C ILE A 39 2.37 -9.55 4.62
N LYS A 40 1.96 -10.78 4.28
CA LYS A 40 2.86 -11.86 3.93
C LYS A 40 2.65 -12.26 2.46
N PRO A 41 3.73 -12.42 1.68
CA PRO A 41 3.63 -12.65 0.25
C PRO A 41 2.91 -13.96 -0.07
N ARG A 42 2.09 -13.96 -1.11
CA ARG A 42 1.40 -15.17 -1.59
C ARG A 42 2.37 -16.30 -1.99
N SER A 43 3.59 -15.94 -2.43
CA SER A 43 4.63 -16.90 -2.79
C SER A 43 5.09 -17.76 -1.61
N SER A 44 4.88 -17.33 -0.36
CA SER A 44 5.15 -18.15 0.82
C SER A 44 3.98 -19.05 1.24
N GLY A 45 2.93 -19.19 0.40
CA GLY A 45 1.77 -20.05 0.66
C GLY A 45 0.63 -19.38 1.44
N GLU A 46 0.69 -18.07 1.63
CA GLU A 46 -0.30 -17.32 2.41
C GLU A 46 -1.55 -16.94 1.61
N SER A 47 -2.62 -16.59 2.32
CA SER A 47 -3.96 -16.39 1.75
C SER A 47 -4.14 -15.03 1.03
N ASN A 48 -5.05 -14.97 0.05
CA ASN A 48 -5.52 -13.71 -0.56
C ASN A 48 -6.70 -13.08 0.21
N SER A 49 -6.85 -13.42 1.49
CA SER A 49 -7.87 -12.86 2.36
C SER A 49 -7.60 -11.37 2.63
N TYR A 50 -8.66 -10.59 2.85
CA TYR A 50 -8.55 -9.20 3.33
C TYR A 50 -7.73 -9.07 4.63
N SER A 51 -7.69 -10.12 5.45
CA SER A 51 -6.85 -10.16 6.65
C SER A 51 -5.35 -10.19 6.37
N ASN A 52 -4.94 -10.53 5.15
CA ASN A 52 -3.55 -10.49 4.70
C ASN A 52 -3.28 -9.27 3.80
N ALA A 53 -4.23 -8.34 3.66
CA ALA A 53 -4.01 -7.10 2.92
C ALA A 53 -3.53 -5.98 3.85
N GLN A 54 -2.65 -5.12 3.36
CA GLN A 54 -2.18 -3.92 4.03
C GLN A 54 -2.13 -2.74 3.06
N VAL A 55 -2.32 -1.55 3.60
CA VAL A 55 -2.24 -0.27 2.90
C VAL A 55 -0.83 0.31 3.10
N LEU A 56 -0.08 0.51 2.02
CA LEU A 56 1.28 1.04 2.04
C LEU A 56 1.44 2.21 1.07
N SER A 57 2.47 3.03 1.28
CA SER A 57 2.99 3.89 0.21
C SER A 57 3.72 3.05 -0.84
N ARG A 58 3.86 3.60 -2.05
CA ARG A 58 4.68 2.99 -3.11
C ARG A 58 6.13 2.77 -2.66
N GLU A 59 6.72 3.74 -1.96
CA GLU A 59 8.09 3.63 -1.44
C GLU A 59 8.21 2.46 -0.44
N GLU A 60 7.29 2.36 0.52
CA GLU A 60 7.28 1.28 1.51
C GLU A 60 7.06 -0.08 0.86
N ASN A 61 6.18 -0.17 -0.14
CA ASN A 61 5.93 -1.41 -0.86
C ASN A 61 7.19 -1.88 -1.64
N ILE A 62 7.90 -0.97 -2.29
CA ILE A 62 9.17 -1.26 -2.96
C ILE A 62 10.22 -1.73 -1.94
N PHE A 63 10.31 -1.06 -0.79
CA PHE A 63 11.26 -1.43 0.28
C PHE A 63 10.93 -2.79 0.89
N LYS A 64 9.65 -3.09 1.11
CA LYS A 64 9.17 -4.37 1.63
C LYS A 64 9.54 -5.52 0.69
N SER A 65 9.27 -5.37 -0.61
CA SER A 65 9.52 -6.43 -1.59
C SER A 65 8.81 -7.75 -1.20
N ASN A 66 9.35 -8.90 -1.58
CA ASN A 66 8.82 -10.23 -1.23
C ASN A 66 9.17 -10.69 0.20
N LYS A 67 9.37 -9.74 1.12
CA LYS A 67 9.63 -10.04 2.54
C LYS A 67 8.35 -9.99 3.36
#